data_AF-A0A2M8NG14-F1
#
_entry.id   AF-A0A2M8NG14-F1
#
_cell.length_a   1.000
_cell.length_b   1.000
_cell.length_c   1.000
_cell.angle_alpha   90.00
_cell.angle_beta   90.00
_cell.angle_gamma   90.00
#
_symmetry.space_group_name_H-M   'P 1'
#
loop_
_entity.id
_entity.type
_entity.pdbx_description
1 polymer ?
#
loop_
_entity_poly.entity_id
_entity_poly.type
_entity_poly.pdbx_seq_one_letter_code
_entity_poly.pdbx_strand_id
1 'polypeptide(L)'
;MWRWIAVIAFGLAVALVGFSLIDGGSSDQVGASALLAAGTTEIEGYARAVEPRDWQFPRDFGANPEYLTEWWYYTGNLAADD
;
A
#
# COMPACT_ATOMS: atom_id res chain seq x y z
N MET A 1 4.11 43.12 37.76
CA MET A 1 3.15 42.02 37.54
C MET A 1 2.93 41.77 36.05
N TRP A 2 2.54 42.77 35.25
CA TRP A 2 2.33 42.64 33.80
C TRP A 2 3.50 42.07 32.99
N ARG A 3 4.74 42.45 33.35
CA ARG A 3 5.97 41.95 32.70
C ARG A 3 6.13 40.42 32.79
N TRP A 4 5.72 39.83 33.91
CA TRP A 4 5.79 38.37 34.10
C TRP A 4 4.71 37.63 33.31
N ILE A 5 3.52 38.22 33.19
CA ILE A 5 2.42 37.69 32.36
C ILE A 5 2.84 37.64 30.89
N ALA A 6 3.49 38.70 30.38
CA ALA A 6 3.96 38.76 29.00
C ALA A 6 5.03 37.68 28.69
N VAL A 7 5.96 37.44 29.63
CA VAL A 7 7.01 36.41 29.48
C VAL A 7 6.41 35.01 29.45
N ILE A 8 5.45 34.73 30.34
CA ILE A 8 4.77 33.43 30.39
C ILE A 8 3.95 33.21 29.10
N ALA A 9 3.19 34.21 28.66
CA ALA A 9 2.41 34.12 27.42
C ALA A 9 3.30 33.88 26.19
N PHE A 10 4.47 34.54 26.12
CA PHE A 10 5.44 34.33 25.05
C PHE A 10 6.02 32.91 25.09
N GLY A 11 6.42 32.42 26.28
CA GLY A 11 6.91 31.05 26.44
C GLY A 11 5.87 30.00 26.04
N LEU A 12 4.61 30.21 26.40
CA LEU A 12 3.49 29.36 25.99
C LEU A 12 3.27 29.37 24.48
N ALA A 13 3.33 30.54 23.84
CA ALA A 13 3.22 30.66 22.39
C ALA A 13 4.34 29.91 21.67
N VAL A 14 5.59 30.05 22.15
CA VAL A 14 6.75 29.34 21.59
C VAL A 14 6.61 27.83 21.78
N ALA A 15 6.17 27.36 22.95
CA ALA A 15 5.95 25.94 23.21
C ALA A 15 4.85 25.36 22.31
N LEU A 16 3.74 26.08 22.13
CA LEU A 16 2.64 25.66 21.25
C LEU A 16 3.05 25.59 19.79
N VAL A 17 3.78 26.61 19.30
CA VAL A 17 4.31 26.61 17.94
C VAL A 17 5.33 25.49 17.76
N GLY A 18 6.25 25.30 18.72
CA GLY A 18 7.23 24.23 18.68
C GLY A 18 6.60 22.84 18.65
N PHE A 19 5.57 22.59 19.46
CA PHE A 19 4.83 21.33 19.45
C PHE A 19 4.04 21.11 18.16
N SER A 20 3.52 22.18 17.54
CA SER A 20 2.80 22.12 16.26
C SER A 20 3.70 21.77 15.08
N LEU A 21 5.02 21.90 15.21
CA LEU A 21 6.00 21.58 14.16
C LEU A 21 6.56 20.15 14.30
N ILE A 22 6.14 19.39 15.32
CA ILE A 22 6.49 17.98 15.45
C ILE A 22 5.65 17.22 14.41
N ASP A 23 6.26 16.93 13.26
CA ASP A 23 5.69 16.04 12.25
C ASP A 23 5.70 14.61 12.80
N GLY A 24 4.62 14.23 13.46
CA GLY A 24 4.37 12.88 13.95
C GLY A 24 4.03 12.00 12.77
N GLY A 25 5.07 11.66 11.98
CA GLY A 25 5.05 10.88 10.74
C GLY A 25 3.67 10.45 10.32
N SER A 26 3.07 11.23 9.42
CA SER A 26 1.87 10.83 8.69
C SER A 26 2.08 9.41 8.19
N SER A 27 1.49 8.41 8.86
CA SER A 27 1.46 7.06 8.35
C SER A 27 0.49 7.11 7.18
N ASP A 28 0.96 7.58 6.03
CA ASP A 28 0.26 7.45 4.77
C ASP A 28 0.08 5.94 4.59
N GLN A 29 -1.09 5.46 4.99
CA GLN A 29 -1.46 4.07 4.84
C GLN A 29 -1.56 3.85 3.34
N VAL A 30 -0.49 3.31 2.76
CA VAL A 30 -0.47 2.85 1.38
C VAL A 30 -1.41 1.65 1.31
N GLY A 31 -2.66 1.91 0.94
CA GLY A 31 -3.66 0.90 0.67
C GLY A 31 -3.58 0.46 -0.80
N ALA A 32 -3.39 -0.83 -1.04
CA ALA A 32 -3.61 -1.43 -2.36
C ALA A 32 -4.97 -2.14 -2.36
N SER A 33 -5.79 -1.88 -3.38
CA SER A 33 -7.03 -2.61 -3.61
C SER A 33 -6.97 -3.29 -4.98
N ALA A 34 -7.25 -4.59 -5.01
CA ALA A 34 -7.43 -5.33 -6.26
C ALA A 34 -8.89 -5.19 -6.68
N LEU A 35 -9.14 -4.44 -7.76
CA LEU A 35 -10.46 -4.41 -8.41
C LEU A 35 -10.58 -5.64 -9.31
N LEU A 36 -11.24 -6.68 -8.82
CA LEU A 36 -11.75 -7.76 -9.67
C LEU A 36 -12.96 -7.20 -10.43
N ALA A 37 -12.74 -6.74 -11.66
CA ALA A 37 -13.83 -6.35 -12.54
C ALA A 37 -14.64 -7.61 -12.89
N ALA A 38 -15.75 -7.81 -12.18
CA ALA A 38 -16.76 -8.82 -12.51
C ALA A 38 -17.58 -8.33 -13.71
N GLY A 39 -16.93 -8.19 -14.87
CA GLY A 39 -17.62 -8.00 -16.14
C GLY A 39 -18.21 -9.32 -16.63
N THR A 40 -19.22 -9.24 -17.50
CA THR A 40 -19.66 -10.37 -18.33
C THR A 40 -18.61 -10.62 -19.42
N THR A 41 -17.42 -11.08 -19.04
CA THR A 41 -16.36 -11.40 -19.98
C THR A 41 -16.70 -12.72 -20.67
N GLU A 42 -16.63 -12.73 -22.00
CA GLU A 42 -16.78 -13.98 -22.76
C GLU A 42 -15.63 -14.93 -22.41
N ILE A 43 -16.01 -16.12 -21.96
CA ILE A 43 -15.12 -17.17 -21.45
C ILE A 43 -14.85 -18.27 -22.50
N GLU A 44 -15.42 -18.14 -23.70
CA GLU A 44 -15.18 -19.07 -24.81
C GLU A 44 -13.72 -18.98 -25.27
N GLY A 45 -13.11 -20.13 -25.58
CA GLY A 45 -11.71 -20.22 -26.01
C GLY A 45 -10.66 -20.31 -24.89
N TYR A 46 -11.04 -20.11 -23.62
CA TYR A 46 -10.14 -20.23 -22.48
C TYR A 46 -10.31 -21.57 -21.73
N ALA A 47 -9.19 -22.08 -21.22
CA ALA A 47 -9.14 -23.25 -20.35
C ALA A 47 -9.86 -23.02 -19.03
N ARG A 48 -10.41 -24.10 -18.45
CA ARG A 48 -11.10 -24.11 -17.16
C ARG A 48 -10.19 -24.70 -16.07
N ALA A 49 -10.05 -24.00 -14.95
CA ALA A 49 -9.32 -24.49 -13.77
C ALA A 49 -10.23 -25.30 -12.83
N VAL A 50 -10.81 -26.39 -13.34
CA VAL A 50 -11.79 -27.23 -12.60
C VAL A 50 -11.20 -28.55 -12.08
N GLU A 51 -9.97 -28.86 -12.47
CA GLU A 51 -9.26 -30.08 -12.10
C GLU A 51 -7.90 -29.74 -11.45
N PRO A 52 -7.35 -30.62 -10.60
CA PRO A 52 -5.98 -30.49 -10.11
C PRO A 52 -4.99 -30.45 -11.28
N ARG A 53 -4.03 -29.52 -11.24
CA ARG A 53 -2.95 -29.39 -12.23
C ARG A 53 -1.69 -30.13 -11.77
N ASP A 54 -1.04 -30.84 -12.69
CA ASP A 54 0.31 -31.38 -12.49
C ASP A 54 1.35 -30.29 -12.77
N TRP A 55 1.87 -29.68 -11.70
CA TRP A 55 2.82 -28.58 -11.79
C TRP A 55 4.23 -29.07 -12.16
N GLN A 56 4.80 -28.51 -13.22
CA GLN A 56 6.15 -28.82 -13.69
C GLN A 56 6.98 -27.55 -13.76
N PHE A 57 7.93 -27.43 -12.85
CA PHE A 57 8.89 -26.33 -12.83
C PHE A 57 10.18 -26.73 -13.56
N PRO A 58 10.82 -25.83 -14.34
CA PRO A 58 10.59 -24.37 -14.39
C PRO A 58 9.54 -23.91 -15.41
N ARG A 59 8.94 -24.82 -16.19
CA ARG A 59 7.97 -24.47 -17.24
C ARG A 59 6.84 -23.59 -16.71
N ASP A 60 6.32 -23.94 -15.54
CA ASP A 60 5.17 -23.27 -14.94
C ASP A 60 5.53 -22.03 -14.09
N PHE A 61 6.76 -21.48 -14.21
CA PHE A 61 7.08 -20.15 -13.68
C PHE A 61 6.53 -19.01 -14.55
N GLY A 62 6.36 -19.28 -15.86
CA GLY A 62 5.98 -18.29 -16.84
C GLY A 62 4.47 -18.08 -16.94
N ALA A 63 4.07 -17.37 -18.00
CA ALA A 63 2.67 -17.13 -18.30
C ALA A 63 1.92 -18.40 -18.73
N ASN A 64 0.64 -18.45 -18.42
CA ASN A 64 -0.30 -19.51 -18.78
C ASN A 64 -1.40 -18.94 -19.69
N PRO A 65 -1.07 -18.66 -20.98
CA PRO A 65 -1.94 -17.95 -21.91
C PRO A 65 -3.23 -18.70 -22.26
N GLU A 66 -3.34 -19.98 -21.88
CA GLU A 66 -4.57 -20.75 -22.04
C GLU A 66 -5.70 -20.28 -21.11
N TYR A 67 -5.42 -19.54 -20.03
CA TYR A 67 -6.42 -19.05 -19.08
C TYR A 67 -6.79 -17.59 -19.32
N LEU A 68 -8.06 -17.25 -19.06
CA LEU A 68 -8.59 -15.89 -19.25
C LEU A 68 -7.94 -14.86 -18.32
N THR A 69 -7.59 -15.26 -17.11
CA THR A 69 -7.07 -14.35 -16.10
C THR A 69 -5.83 -14.96 -15.47
N GLU A 70 -4.77 -14.17 -15.45
CA GLU A 70 -3.51 -14.50 -14.80
C GLU A 70 -3.08 -13.33 -13.91
N TRP A 71 -2.51 -13.64 -12.75
CA TRP A 71 -2.09 -12.66 -11.76
C TRP A 71 -0.64 -12.88 -11.40
N TRP A 72 0.15 -11.80 -11.44
CA TRP A 72 1.46 -11.75 -10.81
C TRP A 72 1.37 -10.78 -9.66
N TYR A 73 1.43 -11.31 -8.43
CA TYR A 73 1.37 -10.50 -7.23
C TYR A 73 2.72 -10.54 -6.52
N TYR A 74 3.35 -9.37 -6.43
CA TYR A 74 4.63 -9.19 -5.73
C TYR A 74 4.47 -8.14 -4.65
N THR A 75 4.92 -8.47 -3.43
CA THR A 75 4.94 -7.55 -2.29
C THR A 75 6.34 -7.48 -1.71
N GLY A 76 6.70 -6.29 -1.22
CA GLY A 76 8.00 -6.07 -0.58
C GLY A 76 8.01 -4.77 0.21
N ASN A 77 8.82 -4.75 1.27
CA ASN A 77 9.13 -3.55 2.03
C ASN A 77 10.52 -3.05 1.62
N LEU A 78 10.71 -1.74 1.56
CA LEU A 78 12.02 -1.12 1.31
C LEU A 78 12.46 -0.35 2.55
N ALA A 79 13.75 -0.37 2.83
CA ALA A 79 14.39 0.47 3.84
C ALA A 79 15.31 1.47 3.15
N ALA A 80 15.34 2.71 3.64
CA ALA A 80 16.32 3.70 3.22
C ALA A 80 17.61 3.56 4.05
N ASP A 81 18.74 3.98 3.48
CA ASP A 81 19.98 4.16 4.23
C ASP A 81 19.87 5.43 5.12
N ASP A 82 20.60 5.44 6.25
CA ASP A 82 20.60 6.52 7.26
C ASP A 82 21.10 7.88 6.72
#